data_AF-A0A5R8WN48-F1
#
_entry.id   AF-A0A5R8WN48-F1
#
_cell.length_a   1.000
_cell.length_b   1.000
_cell.length_c   1.000
_cell.angle_alpha   90.00
_cell.angle_beta   90.00
_cell.angle_gamma   90.00
#
_symmetry.space_group_name_H-M   'P 1'
#
loop_
_entity.id
_entity.type
_entity.pdbx_description
1 polymer ?
#
loop_
_entity_poly.entity_id
_entity_poly.type
_entity_poly.pdbx_seq_one_letter_code
_entity_poly.pdbx_strand_id
1 'polypeptide(L)' 'MLDNYLVATGFYQISWPDGPDAKPGITFVRPGARESLRVFLCAAAPEMEVYTGELQNGRLVYRGPAEVVEQLRNLAERQN' A
#
# COMPACT_ATOMS: atom_id res chain seq x y z
N MET A 1 14.41 0.36 -4.61
CA MET A 1 13.27 1.28 -4.77
C MET A 1 12.04 0.58 -4.19
N LEU A 2 11.16 1.31 -3.49
CA LEU A 2 10.04 0.72 -2.72
C LEU A 2 9.05 -0.04 -3.61
N ASP A 3 8.78 0.47 -4.81
CA ASP A 3 8.01 -0.19 -5.87
C ASP A 3 8.52 -1.60 -6.21
N ASN A 4 9.82 -1.75 -6.51
CA ASN A 4 10.44 -3.05 -6.77
C ASN A 4 10.31 -4.01 -5.58
N TYR A 5 10.40 -3.51 -4.35
CA TYR A 5 10.20 -4.33 -3.14
C TYR A 5 8.75 -4.80 -3.00
N LEU A 6 7.78 -3.91 -3.26
CA LEU A 6 6.35 -4.26 -3.24
C LEU A 6 6.04 -5.36 -4.27
N VAL A 7 6.54 -5.21 -5.49
CA VAL A 7 6.39 -6.23 -6.54
C VAL A 7 7.04 -7.56 -6.12
N ALA A 8 8.27 -7.52 -5.59
CA ALA A 8 8.97 -8.72 -5.13
C ALA A 8 8.29 -9.42 -3.93
N THR A 9 7.44 -8.70 -3.17
CA THR A 9 6.69 -9.22 -2.02
C THR A 9 5.25 -9.59 -2.35
N GLY A 10 4.92 -9.68 -3.64
CA GLY A 10 3.63 -10.17 -4.14
C GLY A 10 2.54 -9.11 -4.22
N PHE A 11 2.88 -7.82 -4.09
CA PHE A 11 1.96 -6.77 -4.49
C PHE A 11 1.96 -6.61 -6.01
N TYR A 12 0.79 -6.32 -6.58
CA TYR A 12 0.66 -5.91 -7.97
C TYR A 12 0.10 -4.49 -8.04
N GLN A 13 0.56 -3.74 -9.03
CA GLN A 13 0.05 -2.40 -9.31
C GLN A 13 -1.36 -2.48 -9.90
N ILE A 14 -2.26 -1.61 -9.45
CA ILE A 14 -3.59 -1.45 -10.04
C ILE A 14 -3.85 0.01 -10.39
N SER A 15 -4.72 0.21 -11.37
CA SER A 15 -5.36 1.51 -11.57
C SER A 15 -6.45 1.67 -10.51
N TRP A 16 -6.27 2.62 -9.61
CA TRP A 16 -7.27 2.97 -8.61
C TRP A 16 -8.18 4.06 -9.17
N PRO A 17 -9.51 4.01 -8.95
CA PRO A 17 -10.40 5.04 -9.49
C PRO A 17 -10.04 6.42 -8.93
N ASP A 18 -9.81 7.35 -9.86
CA ASP A 18 -9.60 8.75 -9.55
C ASP A 18 -10.94 9.39 -9.15
N GLY A 19 -11.24 9.35 -7.85
CA GLY A 19 -12.29 10.19 -7.27
C GLY A 19 -11.92 11.68 -7.33
N PRO A 20 -12.86 12.59 -7.04
CA PRO A 20 -12.60 14.04 -7.04
C PRO A 20 -11.47 14.47 -6.08
N ASP A 21 -11.17 13.65 -5.06
CA ASP A 21 -10.08 13.86 -4.10
C ASP A 21 -8.86 12.94 -4.34
N ALA A 22 -8.77 12.31 -5.52
CA ALA A 22 -7.68 11.40 -5.83
C ALA A 22 -6.35 12.15 -5.92
N LYS A 23 -5.42 11.76 -5.04
CA LYS A 23 -4.04 12.24 -5.09
C LYS A 23 -3.30 11.51 -6.21
N PRO A 24 -2.42 12.19 -6.96
CA PRO A 24 -1.57 11.52 -7.93
C PRO A 24 -0.63 10.55 -7.21
N GLY A 25 -0.53 9.32 -7.71
CA GLY A 25 0.27 8.28 -7.08
C GLY A 25 0.12 6.91 -7.72
N ILE A 26 0.74 5.90 -7.11
CA ILE A 26 0.69 4.51 -7.55
C ILE A 26 0.07 3.66 -6.45
N THR A 27 -0.91 2.85 -6.82
CA THR A 27 -1.56 1.91 -5.89
C THR A 27 -1.09 0.49 -6.15
N PHE A 28 -0.65 -0.16 -5.09
CA PHE A 28 -0.24 -1.56 -5.04
C PHE A 28 -1.21 -2.34 -4.16
N VAL A 29 -1.55 -3.56 -4.55
CA VAL A 29 -2.44 -4.44 -3.78
C VAL A 29 -1.82 -5.81 -3.63
N ARG A 30 -1.91 -6.35 -2.41
CA ARG A 30 -1.66 -7.76 -2.11
C ARG A 30 -2.93 -8.36 -1.50
N PRO A 31 -3.66 -9.23 -2.22
CA PRO A 31 -4.81 -9.92 -1.68
C PRO A 31 -4.33 -10.92 -0.63
N GLY A 32 -4.95 -10.89 0.55
CA GLY A 32 -4.81 -11.93 1.57
C GLY A 32 -6.06 -12.79 1.65
N ALA A 33 -5.97 -13.92 2.36
CA ALA A 33 -7.08 -14.86 2.51
C ALA A 33 -8.28 -14.29 3.30
N ARG A 34 -8.05 -13.25 4.10
CA ARG A 34 -9.09 -12.58 4.93
C ARG A 34 -9.23 -11.10 4.62
N GLU A 35 -8.12 -10.43 4.36
CA GLU A 35 -8.07 -8.99 4.12
C GLU A 35 -7.06 -8.70 3.00
N SER A 36 -7.32 -7.66 2.21
CA SER A 36 -6.37 -7.16 1.23
C SER A 36 -5.51 -6.07 1.86
N LEU A 37 -4.21 -6.08 1.55
CA LEU A 37 -3.33 -4.96 1.83
C LEU A 37 -3.27 -4.07 0.60
N ARG A 38 -3.56 -2.79 0.77
CA ARG A 38 -3.43 -1.77 -0.27
C ARG A 38 -2.41 -0.73 0.16
N VAL A 39 -1.40 -0.50 -0.67
CA VAL A 39 -0.36 0.49 -0.46
C VAL A 39 -0.52 1.57 -1.52
N PHE A 40 -0.64 2.82 -1.10
CA PHE A 40 -0.66 3.98 -1.98
C PHE A 40 0.62 4.78 -1.79
N LEU A 41 1.35 4.98 -2.88
CA LEU A 41 2.55 5.82 -2.94
C LEU A 41 2.17 7.17 -3.56
N CYS A 42 2.26 8.24 -2.78
CA CYS A 42 1.97 9.58 -3.28
C CYS A 42 3.07 10.03 -4.25
N ALA A 43 2.70 10.61 -5.39
CA ALA A 43 3.68 11.18 -6.33
C ALA A 43 4.15 12.58 -5.87
N ALA A 44 3.31 13.31 -5.14
CA ALA A 44 3.58 14.68 -4.71
C ALA A 44 4.44 14.77 -3.43
N ALA A 45 4.55 13.68 -2.67
CA ALA A 45 5.31 13.61 -1.43
C ALA A 45 5.89 12.21 -1.24
N PRO A 46 7.03 12.05 -0.55
CA PRO A 46 7.60 10.73 -0.25
C PRO A 46 6.81 9.98 0.85
N GLU A 47 5.49 10.17 0.88
CA GLU A 47 4.57 9.54 1.81
C GLU A 47 3.93 8.30 1.18
N MET A 48 3.75 7.29 2.02
CA MET A 48 3.02 6.07 1.74
C MET A 48 1.85 5.95 2.71
N GLU A 49 0.72 5.49 2.17
CA GLU A 49 -0.48 5.14 2.94
C GLU A 49 -0.73 3.63 2.81
N VAL A 50 -0.92 2.92 3.92
CA VAL A 50 -1.20 1.48 3.96
C VAL A 50 -2.57 1.25 4.53
N TYR A 51 -3.37 0.46 3.82
CA TYR A 51 -4.73 0.08 4.18
C TYR A 51 -4.85 -1.43 4.32
N THR A 52 -5.64 -1.89 5.29
CA THR A 52 -6.04 -3.30 5.43
C THR A 52 -7.56 -3.44 5.37
N GLY A 53 -8.05 -4.59 4.92
CA GLY A 53 -9.48 -4.91 4.86
C GLY A 53 -9.97 -5.05 3.42
N GLU A 54 -11.22 -4.65 3.17
CA GLU A 54 -11.77 -4.64 1.81
C GLU A 54 -11.05 -3.61 0.93
N LEU A 55 -10.96 -3.90 -0.36
CA LEU A 55 -10.18 -3.09 -1.28
C LEU A 55 -10.71 -1.63 -1.38
N GLN A 56 -12.03 -1.44 -1.38
CA GLN A 56 -12.66 -0.10 -1.43
C GLN A 56 -12.73 0.58 -0.06
N ASN A 57 -13.11 -0.18 0.98
CA ASN A 57 -13.37 0.33 2.33
C ASN A 57 -12.23 0.05 3.32
N GLY A 58 -11.01 -0.14 2.81
CA GLY A 58 -9.85 -0.48 3.62
C GLY A 58 -9.59 0.57 4.68
N ARG A 59 -9.25 0.11 5.89
CA ARG A 59 -8.87 0.96 7.01
C ARG A 59 -7.42 1.38 6.88
N LEU A 60 -7.13 2.68 6.96
CA LEU A 60 -5.77 3.20 7.05
C LEU A 60 -5.11 2.70 8.35
N VAL A 61 -4.02 1.96 8.21
CA VAL A 61 -3.23 1.43 9.34
C VAL A 61 -1.89 2.13 9.48
N TYR A 62 -1.40 2.77 8.41
CA TYR A 62 -0.15 3.53 8.43
C TYR A 62 -0.19 4.67 7.41
N ARG A 63 0.36 5.82 7.80
CA ARG A 63 0.70 6.93 6.90
C ARG A 63 2.04 7.52 7.33
N GLY A 64 3.00 7.61 6.41
CA GLY A 64 4.33 8.12 6.72
C GLY A 64 5.32 7.94 5.58
N PRO A 65 6.60 8.27 5.80
CA PRO A 65 7.61 8.22 4.74
C PRO A 65 7.83 6.80 4.20
N ALA A 66 7.92 6.70 2.88
CA ALA A 66 8.20 5.48 2.11
C ALA A 66 9.56 4.83 2.44
N GLU A 67 10.48 5.59 3.04
CA GLU A 67 11.83 5.12 3.38
C GLU A 67 11.86 4.03 4.47
N VAL A 68 10.75 3.81 5.19
CA VAL A 68 10.68 2.81 6.25
C VAL A 68 10.19 1.43 5.73
N VAL A 69 10.84 0.95 4.67
CA VAL A 69 10.63 -0.41 4.11
C VAL A 69 10.78 -1.50 5.18
N GLU A 70 11.67 -1.29 6.16
CA GLU A 70 11.90 -2.20 7.30
C GLU A 70 10.68 -2.34 8.22
N GLN A 71 9.84 -1.30 8.37
CA GLN A 71 8.61 -1.39 9.17
C GLN A 71 7.50 -2.15 8.42
N LEU A 72 7.42 -2.01 7.09
CA LEU A 72 6.49 -2.79 6.27
C LEU A 72 6.82 -4.29 6.33
N ARG A 73 8.11 -4.65 6.29
CA ARG A 73 8.57 -6.03 6.42
C ARG A 73 8.06 -6.67 7.72
N ASN A 74 8.26 -5.99 8.85
CA ASN A 74 7.79 -6.45 10.15
C ASN A 74 6.26 -6.58 10.25
N LEU A 75 5.51 -5.73 9.54
CA LEU A 75 4.04 -5.76 9.54
C LEU A 75 3.49 -6.92 8.70
N ALA A 76 4.15 -7.24 7.58
CA ALA A 76 3.82 -8.37 6.73
C ALA A 76 4.17 -9.73 7.38
N GLU A 77 5.27 -9.80 8.13
CA GLU A 77 5.67 -11.03 8.84
C GLU A 77 4.80 -11.32 10.07
N ARG A 78 4.24 -10.29 10.72
CA ARG A 78 3.32 -10.45 11.86
C ARG A 78 1.93 -10.98 11.49
N GLN A 79 1.59 -11.04 10.20
CA GLN A 79 0.31 -11.58 9.73
C GLN A 79 0.39 -13.06 9.29
N ASN A 80 1.56 -13.71 9.43
CA ASN A 80 1.76 -15.14 9.17
C ASN A 80 1.68 -15.97 10.46
#